data_AF-G8JBA9-F1
#
_entry.id   AF-G8JBA9-F1
#
_cell.length_a   1.000
_cell.length_b   1.000
_cell.length_c   1.000
_cell.angle_alpha   90.00
_cell.angle_beta   90.00
_cell.angle_gamma   90.00
#
_symmetry.space_group_name_H-M   'P 1'
#
loop_
_entity.id
_entity.type
_entity.pdbx_description
1 polymer ?
#
loop_
_entity_poly.entity_id
_entity_poly.type
_entity_poly.pdbx_seq_one_letter_code
_entity_poly.pdbx_strand_id
1 'polypeptide(L)'
;MANEAAMTSPESSEDKAHRIFLDFMTKVAQYDDLTDAGKRILLKFHQELEHFRRPKLVTESGAISEIVKSNYSDRMRSYLEAGCTHHDESIQNLNELHSCQEQLNGHINKAKLLLEELQFLEEDVYSTALTACLSSLRHTDDCSDDDNVTNEYSEDEQQPGDLLDSAVSCASVMVLVHNMLKMDYMMQEKIVHALCIKTSSSELEVYCQMWDLRPYIDDNVMRLAWQFVP
;
A
#
# COMPACT_ATOMS: atom_id res chain seq x y z
N MET A 1 25.46 45.77 21.87
CA MET A 1 26.18 44.48 21.98
C MET A 1 25.32 43.60 22.87
N ALA A 2 24.80 42.45 22.47
CA ALA A 2 25.22 41.49 21.46
C ALA A 2 24.01 40.99 20.66
N ASN A 3 24.24 40.58 19.41
CA ASN A 3 23.29 39.84 18.59
C ASN A 3 23.88 38.44 18.44
N GLU A 4 23.29 37.47 19.13
CA GLU A 4 23.71 36.07 19.09
C GLU A 4 22.99 35.43 17.91
N ALA A 5 23.66 35.46 16.75
CA ALA A 5 23.20 34.75 15.57
C ALA A 5 23.46 33.24 15.81
N ALA A 6 22.39 32.50 16.07
CA ALA A 6 22.40 31.05 16.00
C ALA A 6 22.84 30.62 14.60
N MET A 7 24.10 30.19 14.48
CA MET A 7 24.60 29.49 13.30
C MET A 7 23.96 28.10 13.27
N THR A 8 22.85 27.96 12.54
CA THR A 8 22.44 26.65 12.04
C THR A 8 23.47 26.24 10.97
N SER A 9 24.28 25.24 11.28
CA SER A 9 25.14 24.56 10.31
C SER A 9 24.30 24.15 9.10
N PRO A 10 24.79 24.31 7.85
CA PRO A 10 24.08 23.78 6.69
C PRO A 10 23.87 22.27 6.87
N GLU A 11 22.63 21.80 6.78
CA GLU A 11 22.31 20.37 6.74
C GLU A 11 23.14 19.71 5.63
N SER A 12 23.80 18.59 5.94
CA SER A 12 24.52 17.83 4.93
C SER A 12 23.55 17.26 3.89
N SER A 13 24.00 17.05 2.64
CA SER A 13 23.16 16.42 1.62
C SER A 13 22.68 15.01 2.03
N GLU A 14 23.43 14.35 2.90
CA GLU A 14 23.13 13.04 3.44
C GLU A 14 22.00 13.08 4.47
N ASP A 15 22.05 14.00 5.44
CA ASP A 15 20.97 14.18 6.43
C ASP A 15 19.63 14.46 5.73
N LYS A 16 19.69 15.22 4.64
CA LYS A 16 18.53 15.49 3.80
C LYS A 16 18.02 14.23 3.08
N ALA A 17 18.92 13.45 2.47
CA ALA A 17 18.54 12.21 1.78
C ALA A 17 17.92 11.18 2.74
N HIS A 18 18.51 11.01 3.93
CA HIS A 18 17.96 10.14 4.97
C HIS A 18 16.59 10.61 5.47
N ARG A 19 16.40 11.93 5.67
CA ARG A 19 15.09 12.48 6.05
C ARG A 19 14.02 12.20 4.98
N ILE A 20 14.35 12.37 3.70
CA ILE A 20 13.44 12.06 2.59
C ILE A 20 13.11 10.57 2.58
N PHE A 21 14.12 9.71 2.77
CA PHE A 21 13.93 8.27 2.85
C PHE A 21 13.01 7.86 4.01
N LEU A 22 13.16 8.48 5.19
CA LEU A 22 12.31 8.20 6.35
C LEU A 22 10.85 8.60 6.10
N ASP A 23 10.63 9.76 5.49
CA ASP A 23 9.27 10.19 5.11
C ASP A 23 8.67 9.23 4.08
N PHE A 24 9.46 8.81 3.09
CA PHE A 24 9.05 7.81 2.10
C PHE A 24 8.63 6.50 2.78
N MET A 25 9.45 5.95 3.67
CA MET A 25 9.12 4.70 4.38
C MET A 25 7.91 4.85 5.30
N THR A 26 7.69 6.04 5.88
CA THR A 26 6.48 6.35 6.64
C THR A 26 5.23 6.27 5.74
N LYS A 27 5.32 6.78 4.51
CA LYS A 27 4.24 6.69 3.51
C LYS A 27 4.03 5.27 2.99
N VAL A 28 5.11 4.49 2.85
CA VAL A 28 5.02 3.05 2.54
C VAL A 28 4.24 2.30 3.62
N ALA A 29 4.51 2.55 4.90
CA ALA A 29 3.73 1.96 5.99
C ALA A 29 2.24 2.37 5.95
N GLN A 30 1.96 3.64 5.64
CA GLN A 30 0.57 4.11 5.46
C GLN A 30 -0.13 3.40 4.29
N TYR A 31 0.60 3.10 3.21
CA TYR A 31 0.06 2.34 2.08
C TYR A 31 -0.26 0.90 2.48
N ASP A 32 0.58 0.25 3.29
CA ASP A 32 0.34 -1.11 3.79
C ASP A 32 -0.90 -1.16 4.70
N ASP A 33 -1.01 -0.23 5.66
CA ASP A 33 -2.20 -0.08 6.50
C ASP A 33 -3.49 0.12 5.68
N LEU A 34 -3.38 0.94 4.62
CA LEU A 34 -4.46 1.19 3.69
C LEU A 34 -4.82 -0.10 2.92
N THR A 35 -3.84 -0.87 2.47
CA THR A 35 -4.03 -2.16 1.78
C THR A 35 -4.81 -3.15 2.65
N ASP A 36 -4.49 -3.23 3.94
CA ASP A 36 -5.20 -4.05 4.92
C ASP A 36 -6.64 -3.56 5.18
N ALA A 37 -6.86 -2.24 5.18
CA ALA A 37 -8.21 -1.69 5.24
C ALA A 37 -9.02 -2.07 3.99
N GLY A 38 -8.44 -1.92 2.80
CA GLY A 38 -9.05 -2.33 1.52
C GLY A 38 -9.43 -3.81 1.50
N LYS A 39 -8.53 -4.69 1.96
CA LYS A 39 -8.76 -6.13 2.08
C LYS A 39 -9.98 -6.45 2.96
N ARG A 40 -10.12 -5.78 4.11
CA ARG A 40 -11.28 -5.99 5.01
C ARG A 40 -12.59 -5.60 4.33
N ILE A 41 -12.60 -4.52 3.55
CA ILE A 41 -13.78 -4.09 2.80
C ILE A 41 -14.09 -5.10 1.68
N LEU A 42 -13.09 -5.60 0.96
CA LEU A 42 -13.26 -6.61 -0.06
C LEU A 42 -13.84 -7.92 0.50
N LEU A 43 -13.35 -8.37 1.64
CA LEU A 43 -13.88 -9.54 2.33
C LEU A 43 -15.34 -9.33 2.77
N LYS A 44 -15.68 -8.13 3.25
CA LYS A 44 -17.07 -7.77 3.55
C LYS A 44 -17.93 -7.80 2.28
N PHE A 45 -17.48 -7.20 1.18
CA PHE A 45 -18.19 -7.25 -0.11
C PHE A 45 -18.45 -8.69 -0.55
N HIS A 46 -17.45 -9.58 -0.42
CA HIS A 46 -17.61 -10.99 -0.73
C HIS A 46 -18.69 -11.64 0.15
N GLN A 47 -18.65 -11.43 1.47
CA GLN A 47 -19.65 -11.98 2.40
C GLN A 47 -21.07 -11.51 2.08
N GLU A 48 -21.27 -10.21 1.85
CA GLU A 48 -22.56 -9.63 1.49
C GLU A 48 -23.07 -10.16 0.14
N LEU A 49 -22.17 -10.37 -0.82
CA LEU A 49 -22.57 -10.86 -2.14
C LEU A 49 -22.98 -12.33 -2.08
N GLU A 50 -22.29 -13.15 -1.28
CA GLU A 50 -22.68 -14.54 -1.02
C GLU A 50 -23.98 -14.62 -0.23
N HIS A 51 -24.22 -13.69 0.70
CA HIS A 51 -25.52 -13.58 1.39
C HIS A 51 -26.64 -13.25 0.40
N PHE A 52 -26.42 -12.26 -0.46
CA PHE A 52 -27.38 -11.85 -1.51
C PHE A 52 -27.69 -13.00 -2.48
N ARG A 53 -26.72 -13.88 -2.74
CA ARG A 53 -26.86 -15.04 -3.64
C ARG A 53 -27.46 -16.28 -3.00
N ARG A 54 -27.67 -16.29 -1.68
CA ARG A 54 -28.07 -17.51 -0.97
C ARG A 54 -29.24 -18.18 -1.69
N PRO A 55 -29.10 -19.49 -2.04
CA PRO A 55 -30.16 -20.20 -2.71
C PRO A 55 -31.45 -20.16 -1.89
N LYS A 56 -32.59 -20.03 -2.60
CA LYS A 56 -33.90 -20.29 -2.04
C LYS A 56 -33.90 -21.70 -1.43
N LEU A 57 -34.54 -21.92 -0.27
CA LEU A 57 -34.57 -23.24 0.37
C LEU A 57 -35.00 -24.30 -0.66
N VAL A 58 -34.07 -25.17 -1.03
CA VAL A 58 -34.35 -26.25 -1.96
C VAL A 58 -35.13 -27.31 -1.18
N THR A 59 -36.42 -27.44 -1.48
CA THR A 59 -37.34 -28.39 -0.82
C THR A 59 -37.09 -29.85 -1.28
N GLU A 60 -35.92 -30.15 -1.87
CA GLU A 60 -35.52 -31.48 -2.31
C GLU A 60 -35.01 -32.35 -1.14
N SER A 61 -34.60 -31.73 -0.03
CA SER A 61 -34.26 -32.48 1.19
C SER A 61 -35.52 -33.01 1.86
N GLY A 62 -35.58 -34.33 2.10
CA GLY A 62 -36.70 -34.99 2.79
C GLY A 62 -36.98 -34.37 4.17
N ALA A 63 -35.92 -34.01 4.92
CA ALA A 63 -36.06 -33.36 6.22
C ALA A 63 -36.64 -31.94 6.11
N ILE A 64 -36.18 -31.14 5.14
CA ILE A 64 -36.72 -29.79 4.92
C ILE A 64 -38.18 -29.87 4.47
N SER A 65 -38.50 -30.82 3.57
CA SER A 65 -39.86 -31.07 3.11
C SER A 65 -40.80 -31.43 4.27
N GLU A 66 -40.35 -32.30 5.18
CA GLU A 66 -41.13 -32.74 6.34
C GLU A 66 -41.34 -31.59 7.34
N ILE A 67 -40.30 -30.80 7.64
CA ILE A 67 -40.40 -29.61 8.49
C ILE A 67 -41.36 -28.57 7.92
N VAL A 68 -41.29 -28.31 6.60
CA VAL A 68 -42.18 -27.37 5.92
C VAL A 68 -43.62 -27.87 6.01
N LYS A 69 -43.86 -29.14 5.68
CA LYS A 69 -45.21 -29.75 5.72
C LYS A 69 -45.80 -29.77 7.14
N SER A 70 -45.00 -30.05 8.16
CA SER A 70 -45.48 -30.09 9.55
C SER A 70 -45.79 -28.70 10.14
N ASN A 71 -45.26 -27.62 9.54
CA ASN A 71 -45.39 -26.24 10.02
C ASN A 71 -46.05 -25.30 8.99
N TYR A 72 -46.88 -25.86 8.09
CA TYR A 72 -47.44 -25.14 6.95
C TYR A 72 -48.50 -24.12 7.41
N SER A 73 -48.09 -22.86 7.56
CA SER A 73 -48.96 -21.70 7.78
C SER A 73 -48.98 -20.81 6.54
N ASP A 74 -50.00 -19.95 6.40
CA ASP A 74 -50.04 -18.97 5.30
C ASP A 74 -48.80 -18.05 5.31
N ARG A 75 -48.29 -17.70 6.50
CA ARG A 75 -47.04 -16.95 6.66
C ARG A 75 -45.82 -17.72 6.14
N MET A 76 -45.71 -19.02 6.47
CA MET A 76 -44.62 -19.87 5.97
C MET A 76 -44.69 -20.02 4.45
N ARG A 77 -45.91 -20.18 3.89
CA ARG A 77 -46.13 -20.24 2.45
C ARG A 77 -45.65 -18.96 1.77
N SER A 78 -46.07 -17.78 2.25
CA SER A 78 -45.62 -16.50 1.69
C SER A 78 -44.11 -16.30 1.80
N TYR A 79 -43.46 -16.77 2.88
CA TYR A 79 -42.01 -16.74 3.03
C TYR A 79 -41.29 -17.64 2.01
N LEU A 80 -41.79 -18.86 1.78
CA LEU A 80 -41.26 -19.78 0.77
C LEU A 80 -41.46 -19.25 -0.65
N GLU A 81 -42.64 -18.70 -0.96
CA GLU A 81 -42.96 -18.05 -2.24
C GLU A 81 -42.06 -16.83 -2.50
N ALA A 82 -41.73 -16.06 -1.45
CA ALA A 82 -40.77 -14.97 -1.49
C ALA A 82 -39.31 -15.45 -1.68
N GLY A 83 -39.05 -16.76 -1.69
CA GLY A 83 -37.73 -17.33 -1.88
C GLY A 83 -36.89 -17.43 -0.61
N CYS A 84 -37.53 -17.46 0.56
CA CYS A 84 -36.86 -17.56 1.87
C CYS A 84 -35.97 -16.34 2.19
N THR A 85 -36.28 -15.20 1.57
CA THR A 85 -35.59 -13.91 1.78
C THR A 85 -36.62 -12.85 2.15
N HIS A 86 -36.34 -12.02 3.16
CA HIS A 86 -37.17 -10.85 3.42
C HIS A 86 -36.84 -9.73 2.42
N HIS A 87 -37.85 -9.01 1.91
CA HIS A 87 -37.59 -7.93 0.95
C HIS A 87 -36.68 -6.84 1.54
N ASP A 88 -36.88 -6.50 2.81
CA ASP A 88 -36.06 -5.53 3.54
C ASP A 88 -34.61 -6.01 3.70
N GLU A 89 -34.38 -7.31 3.87
CA GLU A 89 -33.03 -7.88 3.94
C GLU A 89 -32.32 -7.73 2.60
N SER A 90 -32.99 -7.98 1.47
CA SER A 90 -32.40 -7.79 0.14
C SER A 90 -32.02 -6.34 -0.14
N ILE A 91 -32.86 -5.38 0.31
CA ILE A 91 -32.55 -3.95 0.21
C ILE A 91 -31.34 -3.61 1.07
N GLN A 92 -31.30 -4.10 2.32
CA GLN A 92 -30.19 -3.84 3.23
C GLN A 92 -28.87 -4.40 2.69
N ASN A 93 -28.86 -5.65 2.21
CA ASN A 93 -27.68 -6.27 1.58
C ASN A 93 -27.19 -5.47 0.36
N LEU A 94 -28.11 -5.02 -0.51
CA LEU A 94 -27.73 -4.22 -1.67
C LEU A 94 -27.11 -2.88 -1.27
N ASN A 95 -27.64 -2.24 -0.23
CA ASN A 95 -27.06 -1.01 0.32
C ASN A 95 -25.67 -1.26 0.93
N GLU A 96 -25.46 -2.38 1.62
CA GLU A 96 -24.15 -2.77 2.14
C GLU A 96 -23.13 -3.05 1.02
N LEU A 97 -23.56 -3.73 -0.05
CA LEU A 97 -22.72 -3.95 -1.25
C LEU A 97 -22.33 -2.62 -1.91
N HIS A 98 -23.28 -1.70 -2.08
CA HIS A 98 -23.01 -0.37 -2.62
C HIS A 98 -22.04 0.41 -1.74
N SER A 99 -22.26 0.41 -0.42
CA SER A 99 -21.37 1.04 0.55
C SER A 99 -19.95 0.46 0.50
N CYS A 100 -19.81 -0.87 0.38
CA CYS A 100 -18.50 -1.50 0.20
C CYS A 100 -17.83 -1.04 -1.10
N GLN A 101 -18.58 -0.91 -2.20
CA GLN A 101 -18.05 -0.44 -3.48
C GLN A 101 -17.61 1.03 -3.43
N GLU A 102 -18.37 1.91 -2.78
CA GLU A 102 -17.96 3.29 -2.52
C GLU A 102 -16.68 3.37 -1.67
N GLN A 103 -16.60 2.56 -0.60
CA GLN A 103 -15.43 2.49 0.26
C GLN A 103 -14.18 1.97 -0.48
N LEU A 104 -14.34 0.96 -1.35
CA LEU A 104 -13.25 0.45 -2.20
C LEU A 104 -12.79 1.48 -3.23
N ASN A 105 -13.72 2.21 -3.86
CA ASN A 105 -13.34 3.33 -4.74
C ASN A 105 -12.61 4.43 -3.95
N GLY A 106 -13.06 4.74 -2.73
CA GLY A 106 -12.37 5.63 -1.82
C GLY A 106 -10.96 5.15 -1.45
N HIS A 107 -10.79 3.85 -1.22
CA HIS A 107 -9.49 3.20 -1.02
C HIS A 107 -8.56 3.40 -2.22
N ILE A 108 -9.03 3.11 -3.44
CA ILE A 108 -8.24 3.28 -4.66
C ILE A 108 -7.79 4.74 -4.82
N ASN A 109 -8.69 5.70 -4.61
CA ASN A 109 -8.33 7.12 -4.69
C ASN A 109 -7.26 7.51 -3.67
N LYS A 110 -7.34 7.02 -2.43
CA LYS A 110 -6.33 7.29 -1.40
C LYS A 110 -4.98 6.63 -1.73
N ALA A 111 -5.01 5.39 -2.20
CA ALA A 111 -3.80 4.65 -2.59
C ALA A 111 -3.08 5.36 -3.75
N LYS A 112 -3.85 5.87 -4.72
CA LYS A 112 -3.31 6.67 -5.82
C LYS A 112 -2.64 7.95 -5.34
N LEU A 113 -3.27 8.70 -4.43
CA LEU A 113 -2.68 9.92 -3.86
C LEU A 113 -1.38 9.61 -3.11
N LEU A 114 -1.34 8.53 -2.32
CA LEU A 114 -0.11 8.10 -1.64
C LEU A 114 1.01 7.75 -2.64
N LEU A 115 0.69 7.09 -3.76
CA LEU A 115 1.68 6.83 -4.82
C LEU A 115 2.21 8.11 -5.46
N GLU A 116 1.35 9.10 -5.69
CA GLU A 116 1.76 10.42 -6.20
C GLU A 116 2.69 11.13 -5.20
N GLU A 117 2.40 11.05 -3.89
CA GLU A 117 3.29 11.57 -2.83
C GLU A 117 4.63 10.83 -2.79
N LEU A 118 4.63 9.50 -2.89
CA LEU A 118 5.84 8.68 -2.93
C LEU A 118 6.72 9.02 -4.16
N GLN A 119 6.10 9.27 -5.31
CA GLN A 119 6.81 9.71 -6.51
C GLN A 119 7.52 11.05 -6.30
N PHE A 120 6.87 12.01 -5.63
CA PHE A 120 7.50 13.29 -5.33
C PHE A 120 8.75 13.13 -4.45
N LEU A 121 8.69 12.25 -3.46
CA LEU A 121 9.83 11.95 -2.59
C LEU A 121 10.98 11.25 -3.35
N GLU A 122 10.66 10.39 -4.32
CA GLU A 122 11.64 9.78 -5.23
C GLU A 122 12.38 10.85 -6.07
N GLU A 123 11.65 11.82 -6.61
CA GLU A 123 12.23 12.93 -7.38
C GLU A 123 13.13 13.84 -6.51
N ASP A 124 12.74 14.07 -5.26
CA ASP A 124 13.49 14.85 -4.27
C ASP A 124 14.79 14.15 -3.83
N VAL A 125 14.75 12.84 -3.56
CA VAL A 125 15.95 12.07 -3.19
C VAL A 125 16.92 11.99 -4.38
N TYR A 126 16.40 11.81 -5.60
CA TYR A 126 17.21 11.78 -6.82
C TYR A 126 17.94 13.11 -7.02
N SER A 127 17.23 14.23 -6.88
CA SER A 127 17.82 15.57 -7.01
C SER A 127 18.88 15.84 -5.94
N THR A 128 18.64 15.35 -4.71
CA THR A 128 19.59 15.46 -3.59
C THR A 128 20.85 14.62 -3.85
N ALA A 129 20.69 13.37 -4.26
CA ALA A 129 21.79 12.47 -4.60
C ALA A 129 22.63 13.01 -5.78
N LEU A 130 21.98 13.50 -6.84
CA LEU A 130 22.67 14.11 -7.98
C LEU A 130 23.50 15.33 -7.57
N THR A 131 22.96 16.17 -6.68
CA THR A 131 23.69 17.34 -6.15
C THR A 131 24.91 16.90 -5.36
N ALA A 132 24.79 15.87 -4.51
CA ALA A 132 25.91 15.31 -3.78
C ALA A 132 27.00 14.76 -4.72
N CYS A 133 26.61 14.00 -5.76
CA CYS A 133 27.53 13.50 -6.79
C CYS A 133 28.33 14.64 -7.46
N LEU A 134 27.64 15.69 -7.90
CA LEU A 134 28.26 16.82 -8.59
C LEU A 134 29.17 17.64 -7.66
N SER A 135 28.83 17.72 -6.38
CA SER A 135 29.64 18.39 -5.36
C SER A 135 30.94 17.63 -5.12
N SER A 136 30.86 16.30 -4.95
CA SER A 136 32.03 15.45 -4.76
C SER A 136 32.99 15.51 -5.95
N LEU A 137 32.48 15.54 -7.18
CA LEU A 137 33.30 15.61 -8.39
C LEU A 137 34.07 16.93 -8.52
N ARG A 138 33.51 18.04 -8.03
CA ARG A 138 34.18 19.35 -8.04
C ARG A 138 35.31 19.45 -7.02
N HIS A 139 35.25 18.69 -5.93
CA HIS A 139 36.30 18.66 -4.91
C HIS A 139 37.53 17.83 -5.32
N THR A 140 37.40 16.94 -6.32
CA THR A 140 38.52 16.14 -6.84
C THR A 140 39.38 16.84 -7.90
N ASP A 141 38.93 17.96 -8.48
CA ASP A 141 39.62 18.63 -9.60
C ASP A 141 40.50 19.82 -9.16
N ASP A 142 40.56 20.12 -7.85
CA ASP A 142 41.26 21.30 -7.29
C ASP A 142 42.54 20.97 -6.50
N CYS A 143 43.03 19.72 -6.59
CA CYS A 143 44.35 19.36 -6.05
C CYS A 143 45.46 19.63 -7.08
N SER A 144 45.90 20.89 -7.17
CA SER A 144 47.22 21.22 -7.71
C SER A 144 48.30 20.90 -6.68
N ASP A 145 49.34 20.19 -7.13
CA ASP A 145 50.53 19.74 -6.38
C ASP A 145 51.03 20.72 -5.31
N ASP A 146 51.11 20.29 -4.06
CA ASP A 146 52.25 20.64 -3.21
C ASP A 146 52.52 19.57 -2.15
N ASP A 147 53.76 19.08 -2.16
CA ASP A 147 54.32 18.12 -1.21
C ASP A 147 54.34 18.71 0.22
N ASN A 148 53.76 18.02 1.21
CA ASN A 148 54.51 17.72 2.43
C ASN A 148 53.86 16.63 3.30
N VAL A 149 54.71 15.69 3.71
CA VAL A 149 54.43 14.61 4.66
C VAL A 149 54.25 15.19 6.06
N THR A 150 53.12 14.95 6.73
CA THR A 150 53.09 14.57 8.17
C THR A 150 51.79 13.84 8.46
N ASN A 151 51.94 12.59 8.88
CA ASN A 151 50.91 11.66 9.30
C ASN A 151 50.50 11.94 10.75
N GLU A 152 49.30 12.48 10.97
CA GLU A 152 48.59 12.38 12.25
C GLU A 152 47.24 11.68 11.99
N TYR A 153 47.13 10.46 12.49
CA TYR A 153 45.91 9.67 12.50
C TYR A 153 44.86 10.34 13.39
N SER A 154 43.81 10.89 12.79
CA SER A 154 42.52 11.13 13.44
C SER A 154 41.51 10.12 12.91
N GLU A 155 41.16 9.15 13.75
CA GLU A 155 40.09 8.18 13.54
C GLU A 155 38.72 8.85 13.76
N ASP A 156 38.18 9.59 12.78
CA ASP A 156 36.73 9.81 12.63
C ASP A 156 36.34 10.53 11.31
N GLU A 157 36.96 10.18 10.18
CA GLU A 157 36.50 10.68 8.87
C GLU A 157 35.80 9.55 8.11
N GLN A 158 34.46 9.51 8.19
CA GLN A 158 33.64 8.82 7.19
C GLN A 158 34.08 9.31 5.81
N GLN A 159 34.60 8.43 4.96
CA GLN A 159 35.13 8.86 3.67
C GLN A 159 33.99 9.45 2.81
N PRO A 160 34.23 10.54 2.06
CA PRO A 160 33.24 11.14 1.15
C PRO A 160 32.63 10.14 0.15
N GLY A 161 33.36 9.06 -0.17
CA GLY A 161 32.89 7.97 -1.02
C GLY A 161 31.77 7.12 -0.40
N ASP A 162 31.82 6.85 0.92
CA ASP A 162 30.81 6.05 1.62
C ASP A 162 29.48 6.80 1.73
N LEU A 163 29.53 8.13 1.86
CA LEU A 163 28.37 9.01 1.97
C LEU A 163 27.59 9.10 0.64
N LEU A 164 28.32 9.10 -0.47
CA LEU A 164 27.73 9.11 -1.81
C LEU A 164 27.04 7.79 -2.14
N ASP A 165 27.67 6.67 -1.77
CA ASP A 165 27.18 5.33 -2.00
C ASP A 165 25.86 5.07 -1.22
N SER A 166 25.76 5.63 -0.01
CA SER A 166 24.54 5.59 0.80
C SER A 166 23.37 6.33 0.15
N ALA A 167 23.55 7.58 -0.30
CA ALA A 167 22.49 8.38 -0.92
C ALA A 167 21.98 7.75 -2.24
N VAL A 168 22.89 7.20 -3.05
CA VAL A 168 22.54 6.50 -4.30
C VAL A 168 21.81 5.17 -4.00
N SER A 169 22.22 4.46 -2.96
CA SER A 169 21.54 3.23 -2.50
C SER A 169 20.12 3.52 -2.03
N CYS A 170 19.91 4.55 -1.21
CA CYS A 170 18.59 4.99 -0.76
C CYS A 170 17.66 5.32 -1.93
N ALA A 171 18.13 6.12 -2.89
CA ALA A 171 17.36 6.47 -4.07
C ALA A 171 16.96 5.22 -4.89
N SER A 172 17.90 4.30 -5.08
CA SER A 172 17.65 3.06 -5.82
C SER A 172 16.60 2.17 -5.14
N VAL A 173 16.67 2.05 -3.81
CA VAL A 173 15.69 1.29 -3.03
C VAL A 173 14.30 1.93 -3.09
N MET A 174 14.21 3.26 -2.98
CA MET A 174 12.94 3.99 -3.11
C MET A 174 12.26 3.74 -4.46
N VAL A 175 13.02 3.82 -5.56
CA VAL A 175 12.53 3.52 -6.92
C VAL A 175 11.98 2.10 -7.02
N LEU A 176 12.68 1.10 -6.45
CA LEU A 176 12.24 -0.29 -6.48
C LEU A 176 10.94 -0.48 -5.70
N VAL A 177 10.87 0.03 -4.47
CA VAL A 177 9.67 -0.05 -3.61
C VAL A 177 8.49 0.64 -4.29
N HIS A 178 8.68 1.87 -4.79
CA HIS A 178 7.60 2.60 -5.45
C HIS A 178 7.06 1.85 -6.68
N ASN A 179 7.92 1.28 -7.51
CA ASN A 179 7.49 0.50 -8.67
C ASN A 179 6.70 -0.76 -8.26
N MET A 180 7.13 -1.46 -7.21
CA MET A 180 6.40 -2.61 -6.65
C MET A 180 5.00 -2.20 -6.17
N LEU A 181 4.90 -1.11 -5.39
CA LEU A 181 3.63 -0.58 -4.90
C LEU A 181 2.71 -0.13 -6.05
N LYS A 182 3.27 0.46 -7.11
CA LYS A 182 2.51 0.85 -8.30
C LYS A 182 1.89 -0.35 -9.02
N MET A 183 2.63 -1.45 -9.14
CA MET A 183 2.12 -2.68 -9.73
C MET A 183 1.02 -3.32 -8.85
N ASP A 184 1.22 -3.33 -7.53
CA ASP A 184 0.23 -3.79 -6.55
C ASP A 184 -1.05 -2.93 -6.61
N TYR A 185 -0.92 -1.61 -6.65
CA TYR A 185 -2.04 -0.68 -6.86
C TYR A 185 -2.81 -0.98 -8.14
N MET A 186 -2.14 -1.14 -9.28
CA MET A 186 -2.82 -1.42 -10.55
C MET A 186 -3.59 -2.73 -10.52
N MET A 187 -3.11 -3.72 -9.76
CA MET A 187 -3.84 -4.96 -9.53
C MET A 187 -5.08 -4.70 -8.66
N GLN A 188 -4.93 -4.01 -7.53
CA GLN A 188 -6.04 -3.65 -6.64
C GLN A 188 -7.12 -2.84 -7.39
N GLU A 189 -6.72 -1.87 -8.19
CA GLU A 189 -7.60 -1.04 -9.02
C GLU A 189 -8.41 -1.91 -10.00
N LYS A 190 -7.76 -2.84 -10.71
CA LYS A 190 -8.44 -3.76 -11.62
C LYS A 190 -9.44 -4.66 -10.90
N ILE A 191 -9.08 -5.15 -9.71
CA ILE A 191 -9.99 -5.93 -8.86
C ILE A 191 -11.23 -5.10 -8.56
N VAL A 192 -11.06 -3.89 -8.00
CA VAL A 192 -12.19 -3.01 -7.62
C VAL A 192 -13.10 -2.69 -8.81
N HIS A 193 -12.54 -2.41 -9.99
CA HIS A 193 -13.32 -2.14 -11.19
C HIS A 193 -14.07 -3.37 -11.74
N ALA A 194 -13.59 -4.58 -11.45
CA ALA A 194 -14.25 -5.83 -11.85
C ALA A 194 -15.37 -6.26 -10.89
N LEU A 195 -15.48 -5.65 -9.71
CA LEU A 195 -16.50 -6.00 -8.71
C LEU A 195 -17.88 -5.50 -9.15
N CYS A 196 -18.82 -6.44 -9.21
CA CYS A 196 -20.24 -6.16 -9.38
C CYS A 196 -21.08 -7.32 -8.83
N ILE A 197 -22.39 -7.14 -8.82
CA ILE A 197 -23.34 -8.17 -8.34
C ILE A 197 -23.26 -9.50 -9.13
N LYS A 198 -22.65 -9.49 -10.33
CA LYS A 198 -22.50 -10.67 -11.21
C LYS A 198 -21.16 -11.40 -11.04
N THR A 199 -20.19 -10.82 -10.32
CA THR A 199 -18.84 -11.40 -10.14
C THR A 199 -18.90 -12.73 -9.41
N SER A 200 -18.57 -13.85 -10.05
CA SER A 200 -18.77 -15.19 -9.47
C SER A 200 -18.01 -15.40 -8.15
N SER A 201 -18.47 -16.34 -7.33
CA SER A 201 -17.80 -16.70 -6.06
C SER A 201 -16.34 -17.11 -6.28
N SER A 202 -16.07 -17.90 -7.33
CA SER A 202 -14.70 -18.29 -7.70
C SER A 202 -13.83 -17.11 -8.11
N GLU A 203 -14.37 -16.11 -8.82
CA GLU A 203 -13.62 -14.89 -9.16
C GLU A 203 -13.32 -14.07 -7.90
N LEU A 204 -14.28 -13.95 -6.98
CA LEU A 204 -14.09 -13.25 -5.71
C LEU A 204 -13.04 -13.90 -4.83
N GLU A 205 -13.01 -15.23 -4.74
CA GLU A 205 -11.98 -15.97 -4.03
C GLU A 205 -10.59 -15.66 -4.59
N VAL A 206 -10.45 -15.68 -5.92
CA VAL A 206 -9.18 -15.33 -6.59
C VAL A 206 -8.80 -13.87 -6.33
N TYR A 207 -9.74 -12.93 -6.39
CA TYR A 207 -9.46 -11.52 -6.08
C TYR A 207 -9.03 -11.32 -4.63
N CYS A 208 -9.70 -11.97 -3.68
CA CYS A 208 -9.29 -11.92 -2.27
C CYS A 208 -7.89 -12.50 -2.07
N GLN A 209 -7.58 -13.61 -2.75
CA GLN A 209 -6.27 -14.24 -2.69
C GLN A 209 -5.18 -13.35 -3.30
N MET A 210 -5.42 -12.73 -4.45
CA MET A 210 -4.47 -11.80 -5.08
C MET A 210 -4.20 -10.59 -4.18
N TRP A 211 -5.24 -10.05 -3.55
CA TRP A 211 -5.10 -8.93 -2.60
C TRP A 211 -4.33 -9.32 -1.34
N ASP A 212 -4.50 -10.55 -0.86
CA ASP A 212 -3.80 -11.07 0.31
C ASP A 212 -2.32 -11.39 0.04
N LEU A 213 -2.05 -12.06 -1.09
CA LEU A 213 -0.71 -12.53 -1.44
C LEU A 213 0.20 -11.43 -2.00
N ARG A 214 -0.37 -10.33 -2.49
CA ARG A 214 0.36 -9.18 -3.05
C ARG A 214 1.53 -9.59 -3.97
N PRO A 215 1.26 -10.29 -5.08
CA PRO A 215 2.30 -10.97 -5.89
C PRO A 215 3.34 -10.05 -6.53
N TYR A 216 3.12 -8.73 -6.55
CA TYR A 216 4.07 -7.75 -7.06
C TYR A 216 5.00 -7.19 -5.98
N ILE A 217 4.79 -7.57 -4.71
CA ILE A 217 5.61 -7.13 -3.60
C ILE A 217 6.68 -8.19 -3.31
N ASP A 218 7.96 -7.82 -3.46
CA ASP A 218 9.09 -8.63 -3.02
C ASP A 218 9.45 -8.32 -1.57
N ASP A 219 9.19 -9.26 -0.66
CA ASP A 219 9.49 -9.15 0.76
C ASP A 219 10.98 -8.90 1.06
N ASN A 220 11.89 -9.35 0.18
CA ASN A 220 13.32 -9.11 0.38
C ASN A 220 13.69 -7.66 0.09
N VAL A 221 13.07 -7.05 -0.93
CA VAL A 221 13.24 -5.61 -1.21
C VAL A 221 12.64 -4.78 -0.09
N MET A 222 11.45 -5.14 0.39
CA MET A 222 10.84 -4.46 1.54
C MET A 222 11.70 -4.58 2.79
N ARG A 223 12.20 -5.78 3.10
CA ARG A 223 13.11 -6.01 4.24
C ARG A 223 14.39 -5.21 4.11
N LEU A 224 14.97 -5.16 2.92
CA LEU A 224 16.14 -4.34 2.62
C LEU A 224 15.82 -2.86 2.90
N ALA A 225 14.70 -2.34 2.39
CA ALA A 225 14.31 -0.95 2.61
C ALA A 225 14.17 -0.60 4.09
N TRP A 226 13.58 -1.49 4.90
CA TRP A 226 13.48 -1.29 6.34
C TRP A 226 14.81 -1.33 7.08
N GLN A 227 15.88 -1.91 6.52
CA GLN A 227 17.23 -1.87 7.10
C GLN A 227 17.91 -0.51 6.98
N PHE A 228 17.45 0.35 6.06
CA PHE A 228 17.92 1.73 5.92
C PHE A 228 17.22 2.71 6.89
N VAL A 229 16.20 2.24 7.62
CA VAL A 229 15.54 3.04 8.66
C VAL A 229 16.31 2.86 9.99
N PRO A 230 16.79 3.96 10.62
CA PRO A 230 17.53 3.90 11.89
C PRO A 230 16.74 3.36 13.08
#